data_AF-A0AAV0BQC8-F1
#
_entry.id   AF-A0AAV0BQC8-F1
#
_cell.length_a   1.000
_cell.length_b   1.000
_cell.length_c   1.000
_cell.angle_alpha   90.00
_cell.angle_beta   90.00
_cell.angle_gamma   90.00
#
_symmetry.space_group_name_H-M   'P 1'
#
loop_
_entity.id
_entity.type
_entity.pdbx_description
1 polymer ?
#
loop_
_entity_poly.entity_id
_entity_poly.type
_entity_poly.pdbx_seq_one_letter_code
_entity_poly.pdbx_strand_id
1 'polypeptide(L)'
;MRYIPHPLQRLIEKIDNPPKDGDCGYTCVAWSSGQGRGISTPELIRKHLSAELKKDKKMYEMIEGRNIDEDIRNTQAGKSAGVDGWLKMPLFGTADNYFALDSMHTYVPTNCSYSSYPPFCMAFVNSNHYVVLHFKKVNGSIPAPPVDGWWLRRCSSRNKNLWLQSLENDLKLFQKLMPSSSGGPVINLD
;
A
#
# COMPACT_ATOMS: atom_id res chain seq x y z
N MET A 1 -3.84 16.78 -12.68
CA MET A 1 -4.14 15.34 -12.48
C MET A 1 -2.83 14.65 -12.17
N ARG A 2 -2.65 14.07 -10.97
CA ARG A 2 -1.55 13.13 -10.74
C ARG A 2 -2.04 11.78 -11.26
N TYR A 3 -1.44 11.35 -12.36
CA TYR A 3 -1.85 10.18 -13.14
C TYR A 3 -1.01 8.97 -12.75
N ILE A 4 -1.61 7.78 -12.85
CA ILE A 4 -0.85 6.53 -12.94
C ILE A 4 0.13 6.68 -14.11
N PRO A 5 1.44 6.41 -13.95
CA PRO A 5 2.40 6.54 -15.04
C PRO A 5 1.97 5.81 -16.30
N HIS A 6 2.09 6.45 -17.46
CA HIS A 6 1.66 5.89 -18.75
C HIS A 6 2.25 4.48 -19.06
N PRO A 7 3.51 4.15 -18.70
CA PRO A 7 4.00 2.78 -18.83
C PRO A 7 3.17 1.74 -18.06
N LEU A 8 2.72 2.10 -16.85
CA LEU A 8 1.88 1.22 -16.02
C LEU A 8 0.44 1.15 -16.54
N GLN A 9 -0.10 2.25 -17.07
CA GLN A 9 -1.47 2.27 -17.63
C GLN A 9 -1.71 1.18 -18.67
N ARG A 10 -0.70 0.90 -19.52
CA ARG A 10 -0.77 -0.13 -20.57
C ARG A 10 -0.89 -1.56 -20.02
N LEU A 11 -0.54 -1.76 -18.76
CA LEU A 11 -0.62 -3.04 -18.08
C LEU A 11 -1.90 -3.19 -17.26
N ILE A 12 -2.70 -2.13 -17.07
CA ILE A 12 -3.95 -2.22 -16.32
C ILE A 12 -4.97 -3.00 -17.16
N GLU A 13 -5.45 -4.11 -16.61
CA GLU A 13 -6.52 -4.92 -17.18
C GLU A 13 -7.88 -4.46 -16.68
N LYS A 14 -7.96 -4.13 -15.39
CA LYS A 14 -9.21 -3.74 -14.73
C LYS A 14 -8.95 -2.73 -13.61
N ILE A 15 -9.90 -1.83 -13.40
CA ILE A 15 -9.96 -0.93 -12.25
C ILE A 15 -11.23 -1.23 -11.48
N ASP A 16 -11.09 -1.59 -10.21
CA ASP A 16 -12.22 -1.67 -9.29
C ASP A 16 -12.34 -0.33 -8.55
N ASN A 17 -13.45 0.37 -8.81
CA ASN A 17 -13.70 1.74 -8.35
C ASN A 17 -14.72 1.74 -7.19
N PRO A 18 -14.30 1.94 -5.93
CA PRO A 18 -15.22 1.98 -4.79
C PRO A 18 -16.07 3.26 -4.76
N PRO A 19 -17.13 3.28 -3.93
CA PRO A 19 -17.90 4.49 -3.65
C PRO A 19 -17.01 5.65 -3.15
N LYS A 20 -17.45 6.89 -3.40
CA LYS A 20 -16.78 8.14 -3.00
C LYS A 20 -17.36 8.69 -1.70
N ASP A 21 -17.32 7.88 -0.65
CA ASP A 21 -17.94 8.16 0.66
C ASP A 21 -16.92 8.51 1.76
N GLY A 22 -15.66 8.71 1.38
CA GLY A 22 -14.55 8.92 2.33
C GLY A 22 -13.92 7.62 2.84
N ASP A 23 -14.54 6.46 2.56
CA ASP A 23 -14.04 5.13 2.93
C ASP A 23 -13.40 4.38 1.75
N CYS A 24 -13.23 5.03 0.59
CA CYS A 24 -12.69 4.42 -0.62
C CYS A 24 -11.38 3.65 -0.40
N GLY A 25 -10.44 4.20 0.38
CA GLY A 25 -9.17 3.54 0.69
C GLY A 25 -9.36 2.25 1.50
N TYR A 26 -10.14 2.32 2.58
CA TYR A 26 -10.47 1.15 3.42
C TYR A 26 -11.25 0.09 2.63
N THR A 27 -12.13 0.53 1.73
CA THR A 27 -12.88 -0.34 0.80
C THR A 27 -11.94 -1.08 -0.15
N CYS A 28 -10.96 -0.39 -0.75
CA CYS A 28 -9.95 -1.02 -1.60
C CYS A 28 -9.13 -2.08 -0.86
N VAL A 29 -8.78 -1.81 0.40
CA VAL A 29 -8.09 -2.77 1.27
C VAL A 29 -8.97 -3.99 1.53
N ALA A 30 -10.23 -3.79 1.89
CA ALA A 30 -11.17 -4.89 2.13
C ALA A 30 -11.37 -5.78 0.89
N TRP A 31 -11.55 -5.17 -0.28
CA TRP A 31 -11.75 -5.92 -1.53
C TRP A 31 -10.54 -6.77 -1.90
N SER A 32 -9.35 -6.21 -1.71
CA SER A 32 -8.11 -6.86 -2.12
C SER A 32 -7.61 -7.91 -1.11
N SER A 33 -7.96 -7.77 0.17
CA SER A 33 -7.65 -8.75 1.23
C SER A 33 -8.65 -9.91 1.31
N GLY A 34 -9.60 -10.01 0.38
CA GLY A 34 -10.60 -11.08 0.37
C GLY A 34 -11.66 -10.96 1.48
N GLN A 35 -11.70 -9.85 2.21
CA GLN A 35 -12.70 -9.57 3.26
C GLN A 35 -14.10 -9.27 2.69
N GLY A 36 -14.21 -9.22 1.35
CA GLY A 36 -15.47 -9.10 0.62
C GLY A 36 -15.88 -7.65 0.35
N ARG A 37 -17.04 -7.50 -0.30
CA ARG A 37 -17.60 -6.21 -0.76
C ARG A 37 -18.76 -5.72 0.10
N GLY A 38 -18.87 -6.21 1.34
CA GLY A 38 -19.96 -5.85 2.25
C GLY A 38 -19.86 -4.43 2.78
N ILE A 39 -20.99 -3.85 3.20
CA ILE A 39 -21.08 -2.45 3.70
C ILE A 39 -20.30 -2.24 5.01
N SER A 40 -20.08 -3.30 5.80
CA SER A 40 -19.32 -3.25 7.04
C SER A 40 -17.82 -3.46 6.87
N THR A 41 -17.33 -3.79 5.66
CA THR A 41 -15.93 -4.15 5.48
C THR A 41 -14.96 -2.98 5.69
N PRO A 42 -15.26 -1.72 5.32
CA PRO A 42 -14.36 -0.60 5.64
C PRO A 42 -14.20 -0.36 7.15
N GLU A 43 -15.29 -0.53 7.91
CA GLU A 43 -15.29 -0.40 9.38
C GLU A 43 -14.40 -1.46 10.05
N LEU A 44 -14.40 -2.69 9.53
CA LEU A 44 -13.52 -3.76 9.99
C LEU A 44 -12.04 -3.43 9.73
N ILE A 45 -11.71 -2.93 8.54
CA ILE A 45 -10.34 -2.51 8.22
C ILE A 45 -9.89 -1.37 9.13
N ARG A 46 -10.73 -0.36 9.34
CA ARG A 46 -10.47 0.73 10.30
C ARG A 46 -10.19 0.22 11.71
N LYS A 47 -10.99 -0.74 12.19
CA LYS A 47 -10.80 -1.36 13.50
C LYS A 47 -9.45 -2.07 13.62
N HIS A 48 -9.07 -2.84 12.59
CA HIS A 48 -7.78 -3.54 12.54
C HIS A 48 -6.61 -2.55 12.50
N LEU A 49 -6.67 -1.56 11.59
CA LEU A 49 -5.62 -0.54 11.47
C LEU A 49 -5.46 0.27 12.75
N SER A 50 -6.56 0.65 13.41
CA SER A 50 -6.47 1.36 14.69
C SER A 50 -5.84 0.51 15.80
N ALA A 51 -6.18 -0.79 15.87
CA ALA A 51 -5.59 -1.70 16.85
C ALA A 51 -4.07 -1.86 16.61
N GLU A 52 -3.66 -1.93 15.35
CA GLU A 52 -2.26 -1.98 14.95
C GLU A 52 -1.50 -0.69 15.30
N LEU A 53 -2.01 0.46 14.86
CA LEU A 53 -1.38 1.76 15.14
C LEU A 53 -1.18 1.97 16.65
N LYS A 54 -2.11 1.49 17.48
CA LYS A 54 -1.97 1.49 18.94
C LYS A 54 -0.90 0.53 19.44
N LYS A 55 -0.89 -0.69 18.93
CA LYS A 55 0.07 -1.74 19.32
C LYS A 55 1.50 -1.33 19.00
N ASP A 56 1.73 -0.82 17.80
CA ASP A 56 3.06 -0.51 17.26
C ASP A 56 3.33 1.00 17.20
N LYS A 57 2.63 1.79 18.03
CA LYS A 57 2.68 3.26 18.03
C LYS A 57 4.09 3.82 17.96
N LYS A 58 4.98 3.39 18.85
CA LYS A 58 6.37 3.90 18.92
C LYS A 58 7.15 3.68 17.63
N MET A 59 6.88 2.58 16.94
CA MET A 59 7.53 2.27 15.65
C MET A 59 7.04 3.25 14.59
N TYR A 60 5.72 3.48 14.51
CA TYR A 60 5.15 4.47 13.60
C TYR A 60 5.64 5.88 13.88
N GLU A 61 5.73 6.29 15.15
CA GLU A 61 6.26 7.62 15.52
C GLU A 61 7.73 7.78 15.10
N MET A 62 8.53 6.71 15.22
CA MET A 62 9.93 6.70 14.78
C MET A 62 10.06 6.81 13.25
N ILE A 63 9.18 6.15 12.51
CA ILE A 63 9.15 6.19 11.04
C ILE A 63 8.75 7.58 10.55
N GLU A 64 7.62 8.06 11.06
CA GLU A 64 6.97 9.27 10.58
C GLU A 64 7.67 10.54 11.12
N GLY A 65 8.53 10.39 12.14
CA GLY A 65 9.20 11.50 12.80
C GLY A 65 8.25 12.44 13.55
N ARG A 66 7.03 11.98 13.86
CA ARG A 66 5.95 12.75 14.50
C ARG A 66 5.08 11.84 15.36
N ASN A 67 4.33 12.45 16.27
CA ASN A 67 3.28 11.76 17.01
C ASN A 67 2.14 11.33 16.06
N ILE A 68 1.58 10.14 16.29
CA ILE A 68 0.52 9.54 15.45
C ILE A 68 -0.83 9.40 16.19
N ASP A 69 -1.04 10.07 17.34
CA ASP A 69 -2.30 9.96 18.08
C ASP A 69 -3.50 10.48 17.29
N GLU A 70 -3.26 11.46 16.42
CA GLU A 70 -4.28 11.95 15.50
C GLU A 70 -4.66 10.90 14.46
N ASP A 71 -3.69 10.20 13.88
CA ASP A 71 -3.94 9.12 12.90
C ASP A 71 -4.73 7.98 13.53
N ILE A 72 -4.40 7.62 14.78
CA ILE A 72 -5.15 6.64 15.57
C ILE A 72 -6.61 7.10 15.73
N ARG A 73 -6.84 8.35 16.15
CA ARG A 73 -8.21 8.89 16.33
C ARG A 73 -8.98 8.95 15.01
N ASN A 74 -8.34 9.44 13.96
CA ASN A 74 -8.94 9.61 12.64
C ASN A 74 -9.32 8.27 12.00
N THR A 75 -8.52 7.22 12.23
CA THR A 75 -8.85 5.86 11.78
C THR A 75 -10.10 5.32 12.49
N GLN A 76 -10.34 5.74 13.75
CA GLN A 76 -11.51 5.34 14.53
C GLN A 76 -12.77 6.17 14.25
N ALA A 77 -12.66 7.28 13.52
CA ALA A 77 -13.81 8.11 13.19
C ALA A 77 -14.81 7.30 12.34
N GLY A 78 -16.09 7.35 12.71
CA GLY A 78 -17.18 6.66 12.00
C GLY A 78 -17.45 7.26 10.61
N LYS A 79 -18.49 6.73 9.94
CA LYS A 79 -18.97 6.91 8.54
C LYS A 79 -19.01 8.32 7.90
N SER A 80 -18.49 9.36 8.52
CA SER A 80 -18.47 10.74 8.00
C SER A 80 -17.18 11.48 8.32
N ALA A 81 -16.08 10.76 8.54
CA ALA A 81 -14.80 11.41 8.72
C ALA A 81 -14.47 12.18 7.43
N GLY A 82 -14.28 13.50 7.54
CA GLY A 82 -13.83 14.34 6.43
C GLY A 82 -12.46 13.91 5.91
N VAL A 83 -11.76 14.79 5.21
CA VAL A 83 -10.40 14.52 4.69
C VAL A 83 -9.46 13.94 5.76
N ASP A 84 -9.69 14.28 7.03
CA ASP A 84 -8.87 13.80 8.13
C ASP A 84 -8.99 12.30 8.42
N GLY A 85 -10.14 11.69 8.17
CA GLY A 85 -10.32 10.25 8.32
C GLY A 85 -10.29 9.49 7.00
N TRP A 86 -9.83 10.10 5.92
CA TRP A 86 -9.38 9.32 4.75
C TRP A 86 -8.27 8.37 5.16
N LEU A 87 -8.09 7.33 4.37
CA LEU A 87 -6.97 6.41 4.54
C LEU A 87 -5.64 7.18 4.39
N LYS A 88 -5.10 7.63 5.52
CA LYS A 88 -3.73 8.12 5.66
C LYS A 88 -2.92 6.91 6.10
N MET A 89 -2.58 6.02 5.15
CA MET A 89 -1.67 4.94 5.48
C MET A 89 -0.35 5.59 5.93
N PRO A 90 0.17 5.28 7.13
CA PRO A 90 1.60 5.46 7.35
C PRO A 90 2.33 4.70 6.26
N LEU A 91 3.57 5.06 5.95
CA LEU A 91 4.39 4.37 4.93
C LEU A 91 4.48 2.82 5.12
N PHE A 92 3.99 2.28 6.24
CA PHE A 92 4.04 0.87 6.65
C PHE A 92 2.69 0.43 7.30
N GLY A 93 2.38 -0.87 7.30
CA GLY A 93 1.12 -1.45 7.83
C GLY A 93 1.19 -2.98 7.96
N THR A 94 0.52 -3.63 8.93
CA THR A 94 0.44 -5.13 9.11
C THR A 94 -0.32 -5.85 8.02
N ALA A 95 -0.79 -5.09 7.05
CA ALA A 95 -1.54 -5.58 5.96
C ALA A 95 -0.54 -6.39 5.10
N ASP A 96 -0.70 -7.71 5.12
CA ASP A 96 0.05 -8.67 4.34
C ASP A 96 0.06 -8.30 2.83
N ASN A 97 1.16 -7.69 2.37
CA ASN A 97 1.50 -7.38 0.97
C ASN A 97 0.59 -6.36 0.24
N TYR A 98 0.91 -5.07 0.35
CA TYR A 98 0.11 -3.98 -0.24
C TYR A 98 1.00 -3.09 -1.11
N PHE A 99 0.59 -2.78 -2.33
CA PHE A 99 1.21 -1.74 -3.14
C PHE A 99 0.23 -0.58 -3.25
N ALA A 100 0.64 0.64 -2.90
CA ALA A 100 -0.12 1.82 -3.27
C ALA A 100 0.75 2.71 -4.17
N LEU A 101 0.27 2.95 -5.38
CA LEU A 101 0.90 3.80 -6.38
C LEU A 101 0.78 5.29 -6.06
N ASP A 102 0.26 5.67 -4.90
CA ASP A 102 0.43 7.05 -4.46
C ASP A 102 1.88 7.23 -4.02
N SER A 103 2.59 8.12 -4.69
CA SER A 103 4.03 8.36 -4.50
C SER A 103 4.97 7.19 -4.86
N MET A 104 4.47 6.11 -5.50
CA MET A 104 5.25 4.91 -5.88
C MET A 104 5.87 4.15 -4.70
N HIS A 105 5.18 4.01 -3.57
CA HIS A 105 5.68 3.26 -2.43
C HIS A 105 5.07 1.86 -2.31
N THR A 106 5.91 0.90 -1.95
CA THR A 106 5.49 -0.44 -1.54
C THR A 106 5.23 -0.44 -0.04
N TYR A 107 3.99 -0.76 0.34
CA TYR A 107 3.60 -0.91 1.74
C TYR A 107 3.90 -2.34 2.16
N VAL A 108 4.80 -2.45 3.12
CA VAL A 108 5.39 -3.71 3.55
C VAL A 108 4.84 -4.10 4.92
N PRO A 109 4.62 -5.40 5.17
CA PRO A 109 4.11 -5.88 6.43
C PRO A 109 5.11 -5.56 7.56
N THR A 110 4.60 -5.04 8.67
CA THR A 110 5.39 -4.70 9.87
C THR A 110 5.95 -5.93 10.57
N ASN A 111 5.18 -7.01 10.57
CA ASN A 111 5.69 -8.34 10.85
C ASN A 111 6.07 -8.93 9.52
N CYS A 112 7.37 -9.11 9.25
CA CYS A 112 7.88 -9.68 8.00
C CYS A 112 7.48 -11.18 7.84
N SER A 113 6.29 -11.60 8.28
CA SER A 113 5.72 -12.91 8.01
C SER A 113 5.43 -13.00 6.51
N TYR A 114 6.00 -14.03 5.88
CA TYR A 114 5.65 -14.38 4.51
C TYR A 114 4.15 -14.69 4.46
N SER A 115 3.39 -13.84 3.80
CA SER A 115 1.99 -14.09 3.52
C SER A 115 1.86 -14.73 2.14
N SER A 116 1.01 -15.75 2.03
CA SER A 116 0.68 -16.41 0.76
C SER A 116 -0.23 -15.57 -0.14
N TYR A 117 -0.72 -14.42 0.34
CA TYR A 117 -1.57 -13.54 -0.45
C TYR A 117 -0.73 -12.77 -1.50
N PRO A 118 -1.13 -12.81 -2.78
CA PRO A 118 -0.47 -12.01 -3.80
C PRO A 118 -0.64 -10.53 -3.46
N PRO A 119 0.40 -9.72 -3.67
CA PRO A 119 0.28 -8.30 -3.41
C PRO A 119 -0.73 -7.67 -4.37
N PHE A 120 -1.44 -6.66 -3.89
CA PHE A 120 -2.41 -5.93 -4.70
C PHE A 120 -2.03 -4.47 -4.86
N CYS A 121 -2.51 -3.83 -5.93
CA CYS A 121 -2.17 -2.47 -6.26
C CYS A 121 -3.35 -1.52 -6.05
N MET A 122 -3.13 -0.43 -5.33
CA MET A 122 -4.06 0.69 -5.21
C MET A 122 -3.47 1.94 -5.88
N ALA A 123 -4.32 2.86 -6.32
CA ALA A 123 -3.88 4.17 -6.77
C ALA A 123 -4.73 5.27 -6.13
N PHE A 124 -4.07 6.34 -5.71
CA PHE A 124 -4.74 7.58 -5.32
C PHE A 124 -4.91 8.47 -6.56
N VAL A 125 -6.15 8.69 -6.96
CA VAL A 125 -6.51 9.41 -8.18
C VAL A 125 -7.23 10.70 -7.83
N ASN A 126 -7.04 11.72 -8.67
CA ASN A 126 -7.67 13.04 -8.54
C ASN A 126 -7.48 13.72 -7.17
N SER A 127 -6.44 13.33 -6.44
CA SER A 127 -6.11 13.86 -5.11
C SER A 127 -7.22 13.68 -4.07
N ASN A 128 -8.16 12.75 -4.29
CA ASN A 128 -9.28 12.55 -3.38
C ASN A 128 -9.90 11.14 -3.35
N HIS A 129 -9.38 10.18 -4.11
CA HIS A 129 -10.05 8.90 -4.26
C HIS A 129 -9.07 7.75 -4.44
N TYR A 130 -9.33 6.62 -3.79
CA TYR A 130 -8.57 5.39 -3.97
C TYR A 130 -9.31 4.42 -4.88
N VAL A 131 -8.56 3.74 -5.74
CA VAL A 131 -9.04 2.65 -6.60
C VAL A 131 -8.12 1.44 -6.50
N VAL A 132 -8.65 0.23 -6.78
CA VAL A 132 -7.83 -0.98 -6.93
C VAL A 132 -7.49 -1.17 -8.40
N LEU A 133 -6.22 -1.43 -8.68
CA LEU A 133 -5.70 -1.74 -10.01
C LEU A 133 -5.38 -3.22 -10.13
N HIS A 134 -5.88 -3.82 -11.20
CA HIS A 134 -5.52 -5.18 -11.60
C HIS A 134 -4.63 -5.10 -12.82
N PHE A 135 -3.40 -5.57 -12.68
CA PHE A 135 -2.42 -5.60 -13.78
C PHE A 135 -2.46 -6.94 -14.50
N LYS A 136 -2.37 -6.89 -15.83
CA LYS A 136 -2.06 -8.07 -16.64
C LYS A 136 -0.66 -8.56 -16.29
N LYS A 137 -0.49 -9.88 -16.22
CA LYS A 137 0.81 -10.48 -15.97
C LYS A 137 1.70 -10.35 -17.22
N VAL A 138 2.93 -9.90 -17.02
CA VAL A 138 4.00 -9.92 -18.04
C VAL A 138 4.99 -11.00 -17.63
N ASN A 139 5.05 -12.09 -18.40
CA ASN A 139 5.85 -13.28 -18.07
C ASN A 139 5.59 -13.83 -16.65
N GLY A 140 4.33 -13.80 -16.22
CA GLY A 140 3.93 -14.26 -14.89
C GLY A 140 4.01 -13.21 -13.77
N SER A 141 4.61 -12.04 -14.04
CA SER A 141 4.85 -10.98 -13.06
C SER A 141 3.95 -9.76 -13.22
N ILE A 142 3.76 -9.02 -12.12
CA ILE A 142 3.08 -7.72 -12.09
C ILE A 142 4.06 -6.63 -11.63
N PRO A 143 3.95 -5.39 -12.10
CA PRO A 143 4.90 -4.35 -11.71
C PRO A 143 4.74 -3.97 -10.22
N ALA A 144 5.79 -4.21 -9.42
CA ALA A 144 5.83 -3.84 -8.00
C ALA A 144 6.77 -2.63 -7.77
N PRO A 145 6.31 -1.54 -7.13
CA PRO A 145 7.16 -0.41 -6.80
C PRO A 145 8.36 -0.81 -5.90
N PRO A 146 9.42 0.01 -5.86
CA PRO A 146 10.56 -0.26 -5.00
C PRO A 146 10.14 -0.29 -3.51
N VAL A 147 10.90 -1.05 -2.73
CA VAL A 147 10.71 -1.21 -1.29
C VAL A 147 11.38 -0.07 -0.55
N ASP A 148 10.72 0.46 0.47
CA ASP A 148 11.30 1.55 1.26
C ASP A 148 12.57 1.12 2.03
N GLY A 149 13.57 2.00 2.05
CA GLY A 149 14.87 1.74 2.65
C GLY A 149 14.84 1.57 4.18
N TRP A 150 13.86 2.14 4.88
CA TRP A 150 13.67 1.94 6.31
C TRP A 150 13.31 0.48 6.62
N TRP A 151 12.42 -0.12 5.83
CA TRP A 151 12.05 -1.52 6.01
C TRP A 151 13.22 -2.47 5.75
N LEU A 152 14.02 -2.19 4.72
CA LEU A 152 15.23 -2.95 4.40
C LEU A 152 16.22 -3.01 5.58
N ARG A 153 16.28 -1.94 6.39
CA ARG A 153 17.12 -1.83 7.59
C ARG A 153 16.52 -2.50 8.82
N ARG A 154 15.18 -2.58 8.92
CA ARG A 154 14.50 -3.01 10.16
C ARG A 154 14.14 -4.49 10.21
N CYS A 155 13.78 -5.11 9.08
CA CYS A 155 13.38 -6.52 9.04
C CYS A 155 14.57 -7.47 9.27
N SER A 156 14.30 -8.59 9.94
CA SER A 156 15.28 -9.66 10.10
C SER A 156 15.74 -10.16 8.73
N SER A 157 17.03 -10.48 8.59
CA SER A 157 17.65 -10.80 7.31
C SER A 157 16.95 -11.96 6.59
N ARG A 158 16.54 -13.02 7.31
CA ARG A 158 15.93 -14.21 6.69
C ARG A 158 14.57 -13.93 6.05
N ASN A 159 13.64 -13.34 6.79
CA ASN A 159 12.28 -13.10 6.31
C ASN A 159 12.24 -12.02 5.23
N LYS A 160 13.06 -10.97 5.41
CA LYS A 160 13.30 -9.95 4.39
C LYS A 160 13.72 -10.58 3.07
N ASN A 161 14.72 -11.47 3.11
CA ASN A 161 15.28 -12.07 1.91
C ASN A 161 14.26 -12.97 1.20
N LEU A 162 13.49 -13.78 1.93
CA LEU A 162 12.44 -14.62 1.34
C LEU A 162 11.36 -13.78 0.64
N TRP A 163 10.97 -12.67 1.27
CA TRP A 163 9.97 -11.78 0.69
C TRP A 163 10.50 -11.06 -0.56
N LEU A 164 11.72 -10.51 -0.50
CA LEU A 164 12.36 -9.87 -1.66
C LEU A 164 12.56 -10.86 -2.81
N GLN A 165 12.94 -12.11 -2.52
CA GLN A 165 13.04 -13.17 -3.53
C GLN A 165 11.68 -13.44 -4.19
N SER A 166 10.58 -13.43 -3.42
CA SER A 166 9.24 -13.66 -3.98
C SER A 166 8.78 -12.58 -4.95
N LEU A 167 9.31 -11.35 -4.82
CA LEU A 167 8.95 -10.21 -5.66
C LEU A 167 10.04 -9.82 -6.67
N GLU A 168 11.12 -10.59 -6.77
CA GLU A 168 12.29 -10.20 -7.57
C GLU A 168 11.93 -9.84 -9.01
N ASN A 169 11.08 -10.66 -9.65
CA ASN A 169 10.64 -10.43 -11.02
C ASN A 169 9.67 -9.25 -11.14
N ASP A 170 8.83 -9.03 -10.12
CA ASP A 170 7.87 -7.94 -10.07
C ASP A 170 8.57 -6.57 -9.91
N LEU A 171 9.60 -6.52 -9.06
CA LEU A 171 10.46 -5.36 -8.86
C LEU A 171 11.27 -5.03 -10.12
N LYS A 172 11.87 -6.04 -10.76
CA LYS A 172 12.60 -5.88 -12.04
C LYS A 172 11.68 -5.37 -13.15
N LEU A 173 10.45 -5.89 -13.21
CA LEU A 173 9.46 -5.44 -14.19
C LEU A 173 9.12 -3.96 -13.99
N PHE A 174 8.88 -3.54 -12.74
CA PHE A 174 8.64 -2.12 -12.44
C PHE A 174 9.83 -1.25 -12.83
N GLN A 175 11.06 -1.61 -12.44
CA GLN A 175 12.26 -0.86 -12.78
C GLN A 175 12.46 -0.72 -14.29
N LYS A 176 12.14 -1.76 -15.07
CA LYS A 176 12.18 -1.72 -16.53
C LYS A 176 11.15 -0.76 -17.12
N LEU A 177 9.96 -0.67 -16.53
CA LEU A 177 8.87 0.20 -16.99
C LEU A 177 9.03 1.64 -16.54
N MET A 178 9.69 1.84 -15.41
CA MET A 178 9.89 3.11 -14.72
C MET A 178 11.39 3.39 -14.51
N PRO A 179 12.21 3.48 -15.58
CA PRO A 179 13.62 3.80 -15.43
C PRO A 179 13.78 5.18 -14.79
N SER A 180 14.83 5.33 -13.98
CA SER A 180 15.14 6.45 -13.07
C SER A 180 15.02 7.88 -13.62
N SER A 181 14.79 8.06 -14.92
CA SER A 181 14.47 9.32 -15.57
C SER A 181 13.04 9.84 -15.34
N SER A 182 12.19 9.12 -14.59
CA SER A 182 10.83 9.58 -14.23
C SER A 182 10.60 9.67 -12.72
N GLY A 183 11.40 10.50 -12.03
CA GLY A 183 10.97 11.26 -10.84
C GLY A 183 10.52 10.49 -9.58
N GLY A 184 11.22 9.44 -9.17
CA GLY A 184 11.03 8.79 -7.86
C GLY A 184 12.38 8.27 -7.32
N PRO A 185 12.57 8.17 -5.98
CA PRO A 185 13.86 7.93 -5.38
C PRO A 185 14.41 6.55 -5.77
N VAL A 186 15.56 6.57 -6.44
CA VAL A 186 16.38 5.42 -6.77
C VAL A 186 17.10 5.00 -5.48
N ILE A 187 16.82 3.81 -4.96
CA ILE A 187 17.73 3.18 -4.02
C ILE A 187 18.84 2.55 -4.86
N ASN A 188 20.01 3.18 -4.85
CA ASN A 188 21.25 2.54 -5.29
C ASN A 188 21.57 1.42 -4.29
N LEU A 189 21.72 0.21 -4.80
CA LEU A 189 22.27 -0.92 -4.07
C LEU A 189 23.68 -1.17 -4.61
N ASP A 190 24.61 -0.35 -4.13
CA ASP A 190 26.01 -0.74 -3.99
C ASP A 190 26.22 -1.33 -2.58
#